data_AF-A0A919S7S3-F1
#
_entry.id   AF-A0A919S7S3-F1
#
_cell.length_a   1.000
_cell.length_b   1.000
_cell.length_c   1.000
_cell.angle_alpha   90.00
_cell.angle_beta   90.00
_cell.angle_gamma   90.00
#
_symmetry.space_group_name_H-M   'P 1'
#
loop_
_entity.id
_entity.type
_entity.pdbx_description
1 polymer ?
#
loop_
_entity_poly.entity_id
_entity_poly.type
_entity_poly.pdbx_seq_one_letter_code
_entity_poly.pdbx_strand_id
1 'polypeptide(L)'
;MRTRRSTVLYGFLAAGLVLTQQACTRGDRQTGRPVAFTTPASAGTTAGSPKATTSGGDKSAVGTSTADPILAGRRQVVIRPIPSTESIVAFDDRGRLNLTDGEAEFGLFVLAPVGDKFLIKTARAGAGGEPSCLGIKNNGSGPLTVEATACDTRRAGQLFTITRQRADDRGRPTYAISNQGAFLQVFPRTGLIAEELGDAPLKTTYAFVDNGPVGSF
;
A
#
# COMPACT_ATOMS: atom_id res chain seq x y z
N MET A 1 -30.13 -12.51 -54.24
CA MET A 1 -28.70 -12.15 -54.30
C MET A 1 -27.92 -13.14 -53.44
N ARG A 2 -26.79 -13.65 -53.96
CA ARG A 2 -26.12 -14.88 -53.55
C ARG A 2 -25.40 -14.78 -52.20
N THR A 3 -25.65 -15.78 -51.37
CA THR A 3 -24.99 -16.14 -50.12
C THR A 3 -23.50 -16.43 -50.33
N ARG A 4 -22.60 -15.88 -49.52
CA ARG A 4 -21.21 -16.35 -49.40
C ARG A 4 -21.00 -16.93 -48.00
N ARG A 5 -20.83 -18.26 -47.95
CA ARG A 5 -20.30 -19.01 -46.82
C ARG A 5 -18.78 -19.02 -46.95
N SER A 6 -18.07 -18.67 -45.88
CA SER A 6 -16.62 -18.85 -45.80
C SER A 6 -16.32 -19.80 -44.64
N THR A 7 -15.98 -21.03 -45.02
CA THR A 7 -15.42 -22.08 -44.17
C THR A 7 -13.92 -22.08 -44.40
N VAL A 8 -13.08 -21.89 -43.37
CA VAL A 8 -11.66 -22.29 -43.46
C VAL A 8 -11.14 -22.82 -42.12
N LEU A 9 -10.87 -24.12 -42.17
CA LEU A 9 -9.84 -24.98 -41.56
C LEU A 9 -9.32 -24.74 -40.13
N TYR A 10 -9.55 -25.79 -39.33
CA TYR A 10 -8.73 -26.25 -38.20
C TYR A 10 -7.30 -26.56 -38.65
N GLY A 11 -6.33 -26.11 -37.84
CA GLY A 11 -4.97 -26.61 -37.84
C GLY A 11 -4.54 -26.90 -36.40
N PHE A 12 -4.59 -28.18 -36.02
CA PHE A 12 -3.90 -28.67 -34.82
C PHE A 12 -2.43 -28.94 -35.18
N LEU A 13 -1.51 -28.38 -34.41
CA LEU A 13 -0.14 -28.84 -34.36
C LEU A 13 0.27 -28.92 -32.89
N ALA A 14 0.17 -30.14 -32.36
CA ALA A 14 0.76 -30.54 -31.11
C ALA A 14 2.26 -30.78 -31.33
N ALA A 15 3.09 -30.16 -30.51
CA ALA A 15 4.47 -30.58 -30.29
C ALA A 15 4.74 -30.41 -28.79
N GLY A 16 4.80 -31.55 -28.09
CA GLY A 16 5.18 -31.60 -26.69
C GLY A 16 6.66 -31.27 -26.51
N LEU A 17 6.98 -30.61 -25.41
CA LEU A 17 8.34 -30.54 -24.91
C LEU A 17 8.41 -31.03 -23.46
N VAL A 18 9.19 -32.09 -23.35
CA VAL A 18 9.70 -32.88 -22.22
C VAL A 18 10.00 -32.09 -20.94
N LEU A 19 9.59 -32.68 -19.80
CA LEU A 19 10.00 -32.33 -18.44
C LEU A 19 11.51 -32.50 -18.26
N THR A 20 12.17 -31.53 -17.62
CA THR A 20 13.38 -31.81 -16.83
C THR A 20 13.20 -31.25 -15.43
N GLN A 21 12.99 -32.14 -14.47
CA GLN A 21 13.06 -31.84 -13.04
C GLN A 21 14.53 -31.76 -12.65
N GLN A 22 14.99 -30.59 -12.23
CA GLN A 22 16.33 -30.46 -11.63
C GLN A 22 16.24 -30.60 -10.11
N ALA A 23 16.72 -31.77 -9.70
CA ALA A 23 17.23 -32.20 -8.41
C ALA A 23 17.37 -31.15 -7.29
N CYS A 24 16.72 -31.48 -6.17
CA CYS A 24 17.09 -31.02 -4.84
C CYS A 24 18.53 -31.43 -4.51
N THR A 25 19.41 -30.47 -4.27
CA THR A 25 20.65 -30.70 -3.49
C THR A 25 20.38 -30.32 -2.04
N ARG A 26 20.25 -31.36 -1.19
CA ARG A 26 20.48 -31.26 0.25
C ARG A 26 21.98 -31.08 0.46
N GLY A 27 22.37 -29.91 0.97
CA GLY A 27 23.73 -29.61 1.40
C GLY A 27 23.75 -29.19 2.87
N ASP A 28 24.31 -30.08 3.67
CA ASP A 28 24.99 -29.89 4.96
C ASP A 28 24.25 -29.49 6.25
N ARG A 29 24.11 -30.54 7.07
CA ARG A 29 24.15 -30.50 8.54
C ARG A 29 25.45 -29.85 9.00
N GLN A 30 25.37 -28.65 9.57
CA GLN A 30 26.41 -28.15 10.47
C GLN A 30 26.01 -28.44 11.92
N THR A 31 26.55 -29.54 12.45
CA THR A 31 26.56 -29.86 13.88
C THR A 31 27.48 -28.90 14.62
N GLY A 32 26.92 -27.83 15.20
CA GLY A 32 27.58 -27.00 16.21
C GLY A 32 26.96 -27.26 17.58
N ARG A 33 27.63 -28.07 18.42
CA ARG A 33 27.32 -28.24 19.84
C ARG A 33 27.80 -27.02 20.66
N PRO A 34 27.28 -26.83 21.89
CA PRO A 34 27.08 -25.52 22.51
C PRO A 34 28.32 -25.00 23.22
N VAL A 35 28.57 -23.70 23.10
CA VAL A 35 29.45 -22.97 24.03
C VAL A 35 28.61 -22.45 25.19
N ALA A 36 28.86 -23.02 26.36
CA ALA A 36 28.33 -22.56 27.63
C ALA A 36 28.96 -21.21 27.97
N PHE A 37 28.13 -20.17 28.10
CA PHE A 37 28.54 -18.93 28.73
C PHE A 37 28.37 -19.06 30.25
N THR A 38 29.48 -18.98 30.94
CA THR A 38 29.59 -18.91 32.39
C THR A 38 29.08 -17.55 32.89
N THR A 39 28.15 -17.60 33.83
CA THR A 39 27.66 -16.48 34.62
C THR A 39 28.70 -16.04 35.66
N PRO A 40 28.92 -14.73 35.86
CA PRO A 40 29.40 -14.21 37.12
C PRO A 40 28.20 -13.84 37.99
N ALA A 41 28.08 -14.52 39.12
CA ALA A 41 27.22 -14.12 40.23
C ALA A 41 27.78 -12.83 40.87
N SER A 42 26.91 -11.83 41.07
CA SER A 42 27.16 -10.75 42.02
C SER A 42 25.94 -10.62 42.90
N ALA A 43 26.10 -10.98 44.17
CA ALA A 43 25.13 -10.80 45.23
C ALA A 43 25.37 -9.44 45.88
N GLY A 44 24.29 -8.70 46.14
CA GLY A 44 24.33 -7.41 46.83
C GLY A 44 22.94 -6.84 47.09
N THR A 45 22.34 -7.28 48.20
CA THR A 45 21.24 -6.71 49.01
C THR A 45 21.20 -5.16 48.93
N THR A 46 20.07 -4.43 48.85
CA THR A 46 19.08 -4.19 49.91
C THR A 46 17.95 -3.27 49.41
N ALA A 47 16.79 -3.40 50.05
CA ALA A 47 15.52 -2.71 49.87
C ALA A 47 15.53 -1.17 49.76
N GLY A 48 14.54 -0.66 49.02
CA GLY A 48 14.14 0.75 49.01
C GLY A 48 12.89 0.97 48.14
N SER A 49 11.71 0.79 48.72
CA SER A 49 10.43 1.20 48.12
C SER A 49 10.27 2.72 48.21
N PRO A 50 9.79 3.39 47.15
CA PRO A 50 8.84 4.47 47.36
C PRO A 50 7.64 4.40 46.42
N LYS A 51 6.48 4.16 47.06
CA LYS A 51 5.24 4.94 46.98
C LYS A 51 4.87 5.58 45.62
N ALA A 52 3.83 4.99 45.01
CA ALA A 52 3.01 5.60 43.98
C ALA A 52 2.54 7.01 44.39
N THR A 53 2.80 7.99 43.53
CA THR A 53 2.18 9.31 43.59
C THR A 53 1.30 9.49 42.37
N THR A 54 0.00 9.40 42.61
CA THR A 54 -1.06 9.81 41.69
C THR A 54 -1.08 11.33 41.65
N SER A 55 -0.88 11.90 40.46
CA SER A 55 -1.20 13.30 40.12
C SER A 55 -1.45 13.27 38.61
N GLY A 56 -2.67 13.34 38.08
CA GLY A 56 -3.70 14.31 38.46
C GLY A 56 -3.30 15.65 37.87
N GLY A 57 -3.54 15.83 36.57
CA GLY A 57 -3.11 17.02 35.85
C GLY A 57 -3.37 16.93 34.35
N ASP A 58 -4.65 16.76 33.98
CA ASP A 58 -5.15 17.16 32.67
C ASP A 58 -4.79 18.63 32.42
N LYS A 59 -3.68 18.85 31.73
CA LYS A 59 -3.50 20.07 30.96
C LYS A 59 -3.94 19.74 29.55
N SER A 60 -5.20 20.04 29.26
CA SER A 60 -5.63 20.41 27.92
C SER A 60 -4.74 21.55 27.43
N ALA A 61 -3.61 21.19 26.82
CA ALA A 61 -2.94 22.06 25.91
C ALA A 61 -3.86 22.18 24.71
N VAL A 62 -4.43 23.38 24.53
CA VAL A 62 -4.97 23.85 23.25
C VAL A 62 -3.80 23.79 22.28
N GLY A 63 -3.60 22.63 21.67
CA GLY A 63 -2.49 22.37 20.79
C GLY A 63 -2.77 22.96 19.44
N THR A 64 -2.00 23.99 19.04
CA THR A 64 -1.75 24.33 17.65
C THR A 64 -1.61 23.02 16.87
N SER A 65 -2.53 22.73 15.95
CA SER A 65 -2.62 21.43 15.31
C SER A 65 -1.29 21.13 14.62
N THR A 66 -0.48 20.27 15.23
CA THR A 66 0.73 19.78 14.58
C THR A 66 0.27 19.03 13.35
N ALA A 67 0.73 19.46 12.18
CA ALA A 67 0.35 18.84 10.91
C ALA A 67 0.61 17.33 10.98
N ASP A 68 -0.40 16.53 10.60
CA ASP A 68 -0.32 15.07 10.58
C ASP A 68 0.95 14.64 9.82
N PRO A 69 1.90 13.93 10.47
CA PRO A 69 3.16 13.57 9.84
C PRO A 69 3.00 12.67 8.59
N ILE A 70 1.92 11.89 8.50
CA ILE A 70 1.59 11.09 7.31
C ILE A 70 1.25 12.01 6.14
N LEU A 71 0.32 12.96 6.34
CA LEU A 71 -0.09 13.91 5.31
C LEU A 71 0.98 14.98 5.02
N ALA A 72 1.93 15.17 5.93
CA ALA A 72 3.12 15.98 5.69
C ALA A 72 4.18 15.26 4.81
N GLY A 73 3.93 14.02 4.38
CA GLY A 73 4.87 13.22 3.59
C GLY A 73 6.11 12.75 4.34
N ARG A 74 6.09 12.77 5.68
CA ARG A 74 7.23 12.39 6.53
C ARG A 74 7.21 10.93 6.95
N ARG A 75 6.13 10.22 6.62
CA ARG A 75 5.93 8.80 6.94
C ARG A 75 5.68 8.00 5.68
N GLN A 76 6.19 6.78 5.67
CA GLN A 76 5.74 5.76 4.74
C GLN A 76 4.54 5.03 5.33
N VAL A 77 3.57 4.67 4.49
CA VAL A 77 2.30 4.09 4.91
C VAL A 77 1.92 2.89 4.06
N VAL A 78 1.21 1.95 4.68
CA VAL A 78 0.37 0.99 3.95
C VAL A 78 -1.02 1.61 3.78
N ILE A 79 -1.55 1.57 2.56
CA ILE A 79 -2.92 2.03 2.27
C ILE A 79 -3.83 0.81 2.33
N ARG A 80 -4.70 0.74 3.35
CA ARG A 80 -5.63 -0.38 3.54
C ARG A 80 -7.07 0.05 3.25
N PRO A 81 -7.78 -0.57 2.28
CA PRO A 81 -9.22 -0.35 2.12
C PRO A 81 -9.98 -0.89 3.35
N ILE A 82 -10.83 -0.06 3.94
CA ILE A 82 -11.66 -0.43 5.11
C ILE A 82 -12.59 -1.63 4.87
N PRO A 83 -13.24 -1.82 3.70
CA PRO A 83 -14.07 -3.00 3.49
C PRO A 83 -13.27 -4.32 3.37
N SER A 84 -11.93 -4.28 3.31
CA SER A 84 -11.08 -5.47 3.36
C SER A 84 -10.36 -5.59 4.71
N THR A 85 -10.26 -6.80 5.24
CA THR A 85 -9.56 -7.06 6.50
C THR A 85 -8.07 -7.35 6.32
N GLU A 86 -7.70 -8.03 5.22
CA GLU A 86 -6.32 -8.51 4.99
C GLU A 86 -5.63 -7.85 3.78
N SER A 87 -6.41 -7.28 2.86
CA SER A 87 -5.84 -6.77 1.61
C SER A 87 -5.33 -5.34 1.78
N ILE A 88 -4.22 -5.06 1.10
CA ILE A 88 -3.61 -3.74 1.01
C ILE A 88 -3.53 -3.29 -0.45
N VAL A 89 -3.41 -1.99 -0.67
CA VAL A 89 -3.10 -1.46 -2.00
C VAL A 89 -1.61 -1.69 -2.31
N ALA A 90 -1.30 -2.17 -3.52
CA ALA A 90 0.06 -2.30 -4.02
C ALA A 90 0.09 -2.23 -5.55
N PHE A 91 1.26 -1.96 -6.14
CA PHE A 91 1.46 -2.20 -7.57
C PHE A 91 1.75 -3.68 -7.85
N ASP A 92 1.10 -4.23 -8.88
CA ASP A 92 1.41 -5.57 -9.40
C ASP A 92 2.68 -5.56 -10.27
N ASP A 93 3.09 -6.74 -10.73
CA ASP A 93 4.24 -6.95 -11.61
C ASP A 93 4.14 -6.21 -12.96
N ARG A 94 2.94 -5.76 -13.34
CA ARG A 94 2.65 -4.97 -14.54
C ARG A 94 2.51 -3.49 -14.23
N GLY A 95 2.82 -3.06 -13.01
CA GLY A 95 2.71 -1.68 -12.56
C GLY A 95 1.28 -1.18 -12.43
N ARG A 96 0.27 -2.06 -12.34
CA ARG A 96 -1.12 -1.66 -12.11
C ARG A 96 -1.40 -1.65 -10.62
N LEU A 97 -2.12 -0.65 -10.15
CA LEU A 97 -2.54 -0.59 -8.76
C LEU A 97 -3.64 -1.62 -8.52
N ASN A 98 -3.45 -2.49 -7.53
CA ASN A 98 -4.38 -3.56 -7.21
C ASN A 98 -4.43 -3.80 -5.70
N LEU A 99 -5.32 -4.70 -5.29
CA LEU A 99 -5.31 -5.27 -3.95
C LEU A 99 -4.47 -6.54 -3.92
N THR A 100 -3.71 -6.69 -2.86
CA THR A 100 -2.92 -7.89 -2.58
C THR A 100 -2.99 -8.20 -1.08
N ASP A 101 -2.79 -9.47 -0.73
CA ASP A 101 -2.79 -9.90 0.66
C ASP A 101 -1.36 -9.85 1.21
N GLY A 102 -1.19 -9.25 2.39
CA GLY A 102 0.11 -9.23 3.09
C GLY A 102 1.11 -8.21 2.56
N GLU A 103 2.40 -8.58 2.57
CA GLU A 103 3.51 -7.69 2.22
C GLU A 103 3.80 -7.72 0.72
N ALA A 104 3.78 -6.55 0.09
CA ALA A 104 4.20 -6.38 -1.30
C ALA A 104 5.40 -5.44 -1.40
N GLU A 105 6.32 -5.74 -2.30
CA GLU A 105 7.51 -4.92 -2.57
C GLU A 105 7.14 -3.45 -2.83
N PHE A 106 6.02 -3.23 -3.53
CA PHE A 106 5.44 -1.92 -3.84
C PHE A 106 4.13 -1.64 -3.10
N GLY A 107 3.99 -2.14 -1.86
CA GLY A 107 2.83 -1.90 -0.98
C GLY A 107 3.00 -0.75 0.02
N LEU A 108 4.17 -0.10 0.04
CA LEU A 108 4.46 1.06 0.89
C LEU A 108 4.46 2.34 0.07
N PHE A 109 3.82 3.38 0.60
CA PHE A 109 3.63 4.65 -0.08
C PHE A 109 4.02 5.85 0.79
N VAL A 110 4.28 6.99 0.14
CA VAL A 110 4.46 8.30 0.78
C VAL A 110 3.46 9.27 0.17
N LEU A 111 2.73 9.98 1.04
CA LEU A 111 1.75 11.00 0.65
C LEU A 111 2.45 12.36 0.61
N ALA A 112 3.04 12.71 -0.53
CA ALA A 112 3.83 13.93 -0.67
C ALA A 112 2.94 15.12 -1.05
N PRO A 113 2.79 16.14 -0.18
CA PRO A 113 1.93 17.28 -0.48
C PRO A 113 2.47 18.13 -1.63
N VAL A 114 1.55 18.62 -2.48
CA VAL A 114 1.79 19.55 -3.60
C VAL A 114 0.64 20.56 -3.58
N GLY A 115 0.85 21.70 -2.91
CA GLY A 115 -0.24 22.62 -2.62
C GLY A 115 -1.27 21.98 -1.68
N ASP A 116 -2.52 21.93 -2.11
CA ASP A 116 -3.66 21.30 -1.43
C ASP A 116 -3.88 19.82 -1.83
N LYS A 117 -3.05 19.30 -2.75
CA LYS A 117 -3.13 17.94 -3.29
C LYS A 117 -1.90 17.12 -2.89
N PHE A 118 -1.87 15.87 -3.34
CA PHE A 118 -0.84 14.90 -3.02
C PHE A 118 -0.36 14.17 -4.27
N LEU A 119 0.94 13.99 -4.39
CA LEU A 119 1.50 12.84 -5.10
C LEU A 119 1.49 11.65 -4.15
N ILE A 120 0.99 10.51 -4.61
CA ILE A 120 1.08 9.24 -3.87
C ILE A 120 2.23 8.45 -4.50
N LYS A 121 3.36 8.38 -3.80
CA LYS A 121 4.63 7.81 -4.28
C LYS A 121 4.84 6.42 -3.70
N THR A 122 5.48 5.50 -4.42
CA THR A 122 6.07 4.32 -3.78
C THR A 122 7.13 4.78 -2.78
N ALA A 123 7.17 4.16 -1.61
CA ALA A 123 8.16 4.49 -0.59
C ALA A 123 9.56 4.06 -1.04
N ARG A 124 9.68 2.93 -1.74
CA ARG A 124 10.93 2.46 -2.32
C ARG A 124 11.03 2.88 -3.78
N ALA A 125 12.27 3.16 -4.20
CA ALA A 125 12.61 3.31 -5.60
C ALA A 125 12.39 2.00 -6.37
N GLY A 126 11.89 2.12 -7.60
CA GLY A 126 11.82 0.98 -8.53
C GLY A 126 13.18 0.70 -9.18
N ALA A 127 13.19 -0.18 -10.20
CA ALA A 127 14.41 -0.58 -10.93
C ALA A 127 15.21 0.59 -11.54
N GLY A 128 14.61 1.77 -11.68
CA GLY A 128 15.27 3.00 -12.15
C GLY A 128 15.84 3.91 -11.07
N GLY A 129 15.85 3.50 -9.79
CA GLY A 129 16.38 4.32 -8.69
C GLY A 129 15.48 5.46 -8.21
N GLU A 130 14.33 5.68 -8.86
CA GLU A 130 13.34 6.69 -8.48
C GLU A 130 12.03 6.05 -8.00
N PRO A 131 11.31 6.69 -7.06
CA PRO A 131 9.97 6.26 -6.69
C PRO A 131 8.99 6.49 -7.86
N SER A 132 8.02 5.58 -7.99
CA SER A 132 6.91 5.75 -8.92
C SER A 132 5.74 6.45 -8.25
N CYS A 133 4.98 7.23 -9.02
CA CYS A 133 3.74 7.85 -8.58
C CYS A 133 2.53 7.10 -9.11
N LEU A 134 1.44 7.10 -8.34
CA LEU A 134 0.12 6.77 -8.86
C LEU A 134 -0.23 7.75 -9.99
N GLY A 135 -0.69 7.21 -11.11
CA GLY A 135 -1.24 7.98 -12.23
C GLY A 135 -2.55 7.38 -12.71
N ILE A 136 -3.56 8.22 -12.92
CA ILE A 136 -4.81 7.82 -13.57
C ILE A 136 -4.52 7.44 -15.03
N LYS A 137 -4.96 6.24 -15.40
CA LYS A 137 -4.96 5.73 -16.77
C LYS A 137 -6.38 5.72 -17.32
N ASN A 138 -6.57 6.44 -18.42
CA ASN A 138 -7.81 6.41 -19.18
C ASN A 138 -7.80 5.21 -20.14
N ASN A 139 -8.82 4.35 -20.05
CA ASN A 139 -8.97 3.13 -20.86
C ASN A 139 -10.03 3.28 -21.97
N GLY A 140 -10.28 4.50 -22.45
CA GLY A 140 -11.31 4.80 -23.42
C GLY A 140 -12.70 4.65 -22.82
N SER A 141 -13.48 3.68 -23.29
CA SER A 141 -14.80 3.36 -22.76
C SER A 141 -14.76 2.46 -21.51
N GLY A 142 -13.59 1.98 -21.13
CA GLY A 142 -13.39 1.20 -19.90
C GLY A 142 -13.26 2.08 -18.65
N PRO A 143 -13.34 1.48 -17.45
CA PRO A 143 -13.16 2.21 -16.19
C PRO A 143 -11.76 2.82 -16.10
N LEU A 144 -11.63 3.93 -15.38
CA LEU A 144 -10.31 4.51 -15.09
C LEU A 144 -9.55 3.59 -14.15
N THR A 145 -8.32 3.26 -14.51
CA THR A 145 -7.43 2.46 -13.65
C THR A 145 -6.30 3.33 -13.13
N VAL A 146 -5.51 2.81 -12.19
CA VAL A 146 -4.31 3.50 -11.70
C VAL A 146 -3.08 2.66 -12.03
N GLU A 147 -2.03 3.32 -12.51
CA GLU A 147 -0.76 2.68 -12.84
C GLU A 147 0.42 3.43 -12.21
N ALA A 148 1.55 2.73 -12.09
CA ALA A 148 2.82 3.28 -11.68
C ALA A 148 3.39 4.09 -12.85
N THR A 149 3.70 5.36 -12.59
CA THR A 149 4.26 6.28 -13.57
C THR A 149 5.39 7.08 -12.96
N ALA A 150 6.28 7.65 -13.78
CA ALA A 150 7.25 8.63 -13.28
C ALA A 150 6.52 9.83 -12.66
N CYS A 151 7.01 10.28 -11.50
CA CYS A 151 6.41 11.38 -10.75
C CYS A 151 6.56 12.74 -11.48
N ASP A 152 5.44 13.42 -11.73
CA ASP A 152 5.39 14.77 -12.31
C ASP A 152 4.29 15.61 -11.64
N THR A 153 4.70 16.62 -10.86
CA THR A 153 3.78 17.50 -10.13
C THR A 153 2.90 18.37 -11.05
N ARG A 154 3.19 18.42 -12.35
CA ARG A 154 2.41 19.18 -13.34
C ARG A 154 1.29 18.34 -13.97
N ARG A 155 1.29 17.01 -13.77
CA ARG A 155 0.28 16.12 -14.34
C ARG A 155 -0.93 16.03 -13.42
N ALA A 156 -2.06 16.61 -13.85
CA ALA A 156 -3.30 16.59 -13.08
C ALA A 156 -3.75 15.15 -12.71
N GLY A 157 -3.56 14.18 -13.59
CA GLY A 157 -3.85 12.76 -13.34
C GLY A 157 -2.97 12.07 -12.28
N GLN A 158 -1.97 12.77 -11.72
CA GLN A 158 -1.15 12.30 -10.59
C GLN A 158 -1.40 13.08 -9.29
N LEU A 159 -2.19 14.16 -9.34
CA LEU A 159 -2.47 15.01 -8.17
C LEU A 159 -3.78 14.59 -7.52
N PHE A 160 -3.68 13.84 -6.42
CA PHE A 160 -4.82 13.30 -5.69
C PHE A 160 -5.25 14.23 -4.56
N THR A 161 -6.56 14.27 -4.31
CA THR A 161 -7.14 14.87 -3.10
C THR A 161 -7.38 13.77 -2.08
N ILE A 162 -7.01 14.05 -0.83
CA ILE A 162 -7.20 13.14 0.31
C ILE A 162 -8.13 13.81 1.30
N THR A 163 -9.34 13.30 1.42
CA THR A 163 -10.39 13.90 2.25
C THR A 163 -10.72 12.99 3.41
N ARG A 164 -10.56 13.50 4.63
CA ARG A 164 -10.95 12.77 5.85
C ARG A 164 -12.45 12.47 5.83
N GLN A 165 -12.79 11.23 6.16
CA GLN A 165 -14.15 10.72 6.25
C GLN A 165 -14.48 10.40 7.72
N ARG A 166 -15.67 9.82 7.94
CA ARG A 166 -16.04 9.30 9.26
C ARG A 166 -15.00 8.27 9.74
N ALA A 167 -14.79 8.23 11.04
CA ALA A 167 -13.93 7.22 11.64
C ALA A 167 -14.52 5.83 11.44
N ASP A 168 -13.66 4.81 11.43
CA ASP A 168 -14.09 3.42 11.47
C ASP A 168 -14.68 3.05 12.84
N ASP A 169 -15.16 1.81 12.99
CA ASP A 169 -15.77 1.31 14.23
C ASP A 169 -14.82 1.32 15.44
N ARG A 170 -13.52 1.55 15.22
CA ARG A 170 -12.49 1.66 16.26
C ARG A 170 -12.07 3.11 16.52
N GLY A 171 -12.80 4.08 15.97
CA GLY A 171 -12.52 5.50 16.13
C GLY A 171 -11.31 6.00 15.33
N ARG A 172 -10.76 5.20 14.41
CA ARG A 172 -9.60 5.60 13.60
C ARG A 172 -10.07 6.36 12.37
N PRO A 173 -9.39 7.45 11.95
CA PRO A 173 -9.80 8.19 10.78
C PRO A 173 -9.71 7.32 9.52
N THR A 174 -10.69 7.51 8.63
CA THR A 174 -10.66 6.94 7.28
C THR A 174 -10.61 8.08 6.26
N TYR A 175 -10.17 7.77 5.04
CA TYR A 175 -9.93 8.77 4.01
C TYR A 175 -10.53 8.33 2.68
N ALA A 176 -11.08 9.28 1.95
CA ALA A 176 -11.36 9.13 0.53
C ALA A 176 -10.13 9.64 -0.25
N ILE A 177 -9.77 8.93 -1.31
CA ILE A 177 -8.70 9.33 -2.23
C ILE A 177 -9.34 9.55 -3.59
N SER A 178 -9.18 10.73 -4.17
CA SER A 178 -9.78 11.06 -5.46
C SER A 178 -8.84 11.81 -6.39
N ASN A 179 -9.11 11.73 -7.68
CA ASN A 179 -8.47 12.54 -8.71
C ASN A 179 -9.55 13.14 -9.61
N GLN A 180 -9.63 14.46 -9.68
CA GLN A 180 -10.57 15.18 -10.56
C GLN A 180 -12.03 14.73 -10.46
N GLY A 181 -12.48 14.30 -9.27
CA GLY A 181 -13.86 13.83 -9.04
C GLY A 181 -14.05 12.31 -9.17
N ALA A 182 -13.06 11.58 -9.70
CA ALA A 182 -13.05 10.12 -9.67
C ALA A 182 -12.43 9.61 -8.37
N PHE A 183 -13.16 8.79 -7.62
CA PHE A 183 -12.73 8.24 -6.33
C PHE A 183 -12.14 6.85 -6.50
N LEU A 184 -11.03 6.58 -5.82
CA LEU A 184 -10.49 5.23 -5.71
C LEU A 184 -11.49 4.33 -4.97
N GLN A 185 -11.97 3.29 -5.63
CA GLN A 185 -13.00 2.38 -5.15
C GLN A 185 -12.64 0.93 -5.49
N VAL A 186 -13.03 0.01 -4.61
CA VAL A 186 -12.87 -1.42 -4.80
C VAL A 186 -14.21 -2.03 -5.21
N PHE A 187 -14.19 -2.78 -6.31
CA PHE A 187 -15.36 -3.51 -6.82
C PHE A 187 -15.05 -5.00 -7.02
N PRO A 188 -16.00 -5.91 -6.74
CA PRO A 188 -15.75 -7.35 -6.82
C PRO A 188 -15.32 -7.88 -8.19
N ARG A 189 -15.73 -7.23 -9.29
CA ARG A 189 -15.47 -7.73 -10.66
C ARG A 189 -14.32 -7.02 -11.37
N THR A 190 -14.14 -5.73 -11.11
CA THR A 190 -13.17 -4.88 -11.79
C THR A 190 -11.96 -4.56 -10.91
N GLY A 191 -11.98 -4.96 -9.64
CA GLY A 191 -10.91 -4.68 -8.70
C GLY A 191 -10.90 -3.21 -8.27
N LEU A 192 -9.69 -2.69 -8.07
CA LEU A 192 -9.47 -1.30 -7.69
C LEU A 192 -9.45 -0.39 -8.93
N ILE A 193 -10.36 0.57 -8.99
CA ILE A 193 -10.51 1.54 -10.07
C ILE A 193 -10.73 2.95 -9.52
N ALA A 194 -10.61 3.96 -10.37
CA ALA A 194 -11.07 5.32 -10.07
C ALA A 194 -12.45 5.53 -10.71
N GLU A 195 -13.47 5.77 -9.90
CA GLU A 195 -14.87 5.84 -10.32
C GLU A 195 -15.44 7.24 -10.09
N GLU A 196 -16.07 7.82 -11.11
CA GLU A 196 -16.87 9.03 -10.96
C GLU A 196 -18.22 8.68 -10.32
N LEU A 197 -18.41 9.06 -9.06
CA LEU A 197 -19.56 8.61 -8.27
C LEU A 197 -20.81 9.48 -8.44
N GLY A 198 -20.68 10.72 -8.90
CA GLY A 198 -21.79 11.69 -8.85
C GLY A 198 -22.35 11.79 -7.43
N ASP A 199 -23.63 11.48 -7.26
CA ASP A 199 -24.33 11.47 -5.96
C ASP A 199 -24.27 10.11 -5.24
N ALA A 200 -23.65 9.09 -5.85
CA ALA A 200 -23.52 7.77 -5.22
C ALA A 200 -22.58 7.83 -4.01
N PRO A 201 -22.89 7.11 -2.92
CA PRO A 201 -22.02 7.09 -1.74
C PRO A 201 -20.70 6.36 -2.03
N LEU A 202 -19.65 6.73 -1.28
CA LEU A 202 -18.39 5.99 -1.25
C LEU A 202 -18.64 4.56 -0.74
N LYS A 203 -18.19 3.56 -1.50
CA LYS A 203 -18.19 2.15 -1.11
C LYS A 203 -16.88 1.76 -0.41
N THR A 204 -15.81 2.47 -0.73
CA THR A 204 -14.47 2.26 -0.16
C THR A 204 -13.94 3.56 0.43
N THR A 205 -13.47 3.48 1.67
CA THR A 205 -12.55 4.44 2.28
C THR A 205 -11.28 3.71 2.70
N TYR A 206 -10.23 4.45 3.02
CA TYR A 206 -8.91 3.92 3.29
C TYR A 206 -8.40 4.32 4.67
N ALA A 207 -7.74 3.40 5.35
CA ALA A 207 -6.85 3.70 6.46
C ALA A 207 -5.42 3.85 5.95
N PHE A 208 -4.69 4.83 6.49
CA PHE A 208 -3.25 4.92 6.33
C PHE A 208 -2.59 4.33 7.57
N VAL A 209 -1.93 3.19 7.39
CA VAL A 209 -1.21 2.50 8.46
C VAL A 209 0.23 2.98 8.44
N ASP A 210 0.64 3.67 9.48
CA ASP A 210 2.00 4.20 9.62
C ASP A 210 3.03 3.07 9.67
N ASN A 211 4.04 3.15 8.80
CA ASN A 211 5.14 2.19 8.71
C ASN A 211 6.50 2.86 8.97
N GLY A 212 6.53 3.97 9.71
CA GLY A 212 7.76 4.62 10.11
C GLY A 212 8.13 5.85 9.26
N PRO A 213 9.26 6.49 9.58
CA PRO A 213 9.77 7.61 8.79
C PRO A 213 10.15 7.16 7.38
N VAL A 214 10.06 8.09 6.42
CA VAL A 214 10.66 7.86 5.10
C VAL A 214 12.18 7.78 5.27
N GLY A 215 12.79 6.69 4.80
CA GLY A 215 14.24 6.55 4.79
C GLY A 215 14.89 7.63 3.91
N SER A 216 16.06 8.11 4.31
CA SER A 216 16.92 8.92 3.42
C SER A 216 17.47 8.01 2.32
N PHE A 217 17.04 8.23 1.07
CA PHE A 217 17.57 7.59 -0.13
C PHE A 217 18.84 8.28 -0.60
#